data_AF-A0A3Q2XB15-F1
#
_entry.id   AF-A0A3Q2XB15-F1
#
_cell.length_a   1.000
_cell.length_b   1.000
_cell.length_c   1.000
_cell.angle_alpha   90.00
_cell.angle_beta   90.00
_cell.angle_gamma   90.00
#
_symmetry.space_group_name_H-M   'P 1'
#
loop_
_entity.id
_entity.type
_entity.pdbx_description
1 polymer ?
#
loop_
_entity_poly.entity_id
_entity_poly.type
_entity_poly.pdbx_seq_one_letter_code
_entity_poly.pdbx_strand_id
1 'polypeptide(L)'
;GLELILLSVLLYLLTLRMLLTVFPAKSIAGVIQLSFLNDQNQPEYGFNVTEARDICTNLGLNLASKDQVTEALNRGFETCRFGWIDEHYAVVPRIKALAICGQNQTGLVSWRAALDKKFDVFCFNQSGRIYLLFKSAQSILWERFVTCVHYTKLMIVKSRMGPMYLSCVIVPGKVVLITSACAVLLVAIAVLAYMKV
;
A
#
# COMPACT_ATOMS: atom_id res chain seq x y z
N GLY A 1 -17.40 -2.38 -30.65
CA GLY A 1 -15.95 -2.11 -30.71
C GLY A 1 -15.59 -1.07 -29.68
N LEU A 2 -15.35 0.17 -30.11
CA LEU A 2 -14.91 1.27 -29.24
C LEU A 2 -15.84 1.54 -28.04
N GLU A 3 -17.17 1.45 -28.22
CA GLU A 3 -18.12 1.69 -27.12
C GLU A 3 -18.03 0.68 -25.98
N LEU A 4 -17.84 -0.62 -26.25
CA LEU A 4 -17.64 -1.61 -25.18
C LEU A 4 -16.34 -1.34 -24.39
N ILE A 5 -15.29 -0.90 -25.09
CA ILE A 5 -14.02 -0.52 -24.45
C ILE A 5 -14.26 0.70 -23.57
N LEU A 6 -14.92 1.73 -24.09
CA LEU A 6 -15.24 2.96 -23.34
C LEU A 6 -16.11 2.65 -22.11
N LEU A 7 -17.13 1.81 -22.24
CA LEU A 7 -17.96 1.35 -21.13
C LEU A 7 -17.14 0.56 -20.10
N SER A 8 -16.25 -0.36 -20.52
CA SER A 8 -15.39 -1.11 -19.59
C SER A 8 -14.39 -0.22 -18.85
N VAL A 9 -13.83 0.79 -19.52
CA VAL A 9 -12.91 1.77 -18.91
C VAL A 9 -13.68 2.70 -17.97
N LEU A 10 -14.90 3.11 -18.33
CA LEU A 10 -15.75 3.91 -17.46
C LEU A 10 -16.16 3.11 -16.22
N LEU A 11 -16.58 1.85 -16.38
CA LEU A 11 -16.87 0.95 -15.26
C LEU A 11 -15.64 0.79 -14.36
N TYR A 12 -14.47 0.53 -14.94
CA TYR A 12 -13.21 0.38 -14.21
C TYR A 12 -12.86 1.64 -13.41
N LEU A 13 -12.94 2.83 -14.04
CA LEU A 13 -12.69 4.12 -13.40
C LEU A 13 -13.72 4.47 -12.31
N LEU A 14 -14.98 4.03 -12.46
CA LEU A 14 -16.01 4.15 -11.44
C LEU A 14 -15.75 3.19 -10.26
N THR A 15 -15.29 1.96 -10.52
CA THR A 15 -14.93 0.98 -9.46
C THR A 15 -13.62 1.28 -8.73
N LEU A 16 -12.71 2.07 -9.31
CA LEU A 16 -11.39 2.35 -8.72
C LEU A 16 -11.43 3.40 -7.58
N ARG A 17 -12.60 3.95 -7.24
CA ARG A 17 -12.76 4.94 -6.15
C ARG A 17 -12.98 4.31 -4.77
N MET A 18 -12.20 3.30 -4.41
CA MET A 18 -12.10 2.92 -2.98
C MET A 18 -11.28 3.98 -2.24
N LEU A 19 -11.97 4.94 -1.64
CA LEU A 19 -11.33 6.00 -0.88
C LEU A 19 -11.02 5.50 0.55
N LEU A 20 -9.75 5.57 0.94
CA LEU A 20 -9.27 5.09 2.24
C LEU A 20 -8.67 6.24 3.05
N THR A 21 -8.80 6.17 4.37
CA THR A 21 -7.98 6.95 5.31
C THR A 21 -7.04 6.06 6.08
N VAL A 22 -5.88 6.62 6.42
CA VAL A 22 -4.84 5.96 7.20
C VAL A 22 -4.66 6.70 8.52
N PHE A 23 -4.70 5.98 9.65
CA PHE A 23 -4.42 6.54 10.97
C PHE A 23 -3.49 5.62 11.78
N PRO A 24 -2.50 6.15 12.51
CA PRO A 24 -1.93 7.50 12.41
C PRO A 24 -1.13 7.69 11.11
N ALA A 25 -0.79 8.94 10.79
CA ALA A 25 0.05 9.29 9.63
C ALA A 25 1.46 8.67 9.67
N LYS A 26 1.94 8.24 10.84
CA LYS A 26 3.17 7.45 11.00
C LYS A 26 2.88 6.27 11.90
N SER A 27 3.03 5.05 11.36
CA SER A 27 2.74 3.79 12.06
C SER A 27 3.37 3.70 13.46
N ILE A 28 2.57 3.31 14.45
CA ILE A 28 3.03 3.08 15.83
C ILE A 28 3.31 1.58 15.97
N ALA A 29 4.52 1.22 16.40
CA ALA A 29 5.02 -0.16 16.41
C ALA A 29 4.87 -0.90 15.05
N GLY A 30 4.77 -0.19 13.92
CA GLY A 30 4.52 -0.77 12.60
C GLY A 30 3.04 -1.03 12.28
N VAL A 31 2.11 -0.73 13.19
CA VAL A 31 0.65 -0.83 12.99
C VAL A 31 0.08 0.48 12.44
N ILE A 32 -0.88 0.35 11.53
CA ILE A 32 -1.79 1.42 11.06
C ILE A 32 -3.24 0.89 11.02
N GLN A 33 -4.20 1.79 11.17
CA GLN A 33 -5.62 1.57 10.89
C GLN A 33 -5.94 2.09 9.49
N LEU A 34 -6.71 1.32 8.72
CA LEU A 34 -7.35 1.77 7.47
C LEU A 34 -8.85 1.82 7.68
N SER A 35 -9.47 2.95 7.31
CA SER A 35 -10.94 3.13 7.33
C SER A 35 -11.44 3.47 5.93
N PHE A 36 -12.56 2.88 5.53
CA PHE A 36 -13.24 3.23 4.29
C PHE A 36 -13.87 4.64 4.41
N LEU A 37 -13.82 5.44 3.34
CA LEU A 37 -14.56 6.69 3.25
C LEU A 37 -15.76 6.55 2.32
N ASN A 38 -16.91 7.03 2.79
CA ASN A 38 -18.13 7.15 1.97
C ASN A 38 -18.06 8.34 0.98
N ASP A 39 -19.11 8.51 0.19
CA ASP A 39 -19.24 9.58 -0.82
C ASP A 39 -19.17 11.00 -0.23
N GLN A 40 -19.37 11.15 1.08
CA GLN A 40 -19.27 12.40 1.84
C GLN A 40 -17.89 12.58 2.50
N ASN A 41 -16.90 11.77 2.12
CA ASN A 41 -15.55 11.74 2.71
C ASN A 41 -15.52 11.43 4.23
N GLN A 42 -16.55 10.77 4.77
CA GLN A 42 -16.65 10.41 6.18
C GLN A 42 -16.25 8.94 6.42
N PRO A 43 -15.55 8.62 7.52
CA PRO A 43 -15.12 7.27 7.79
C PRO A 43 -16.30 6.36 8.16
N GLU A 44 -16.47 5.27 7.41
CA GLU A 44 -17.53 4.28 7.56
C GLU A 44 -16.92 2.87 7.69
N TYR A 45 -17.62 1.96 8.35
CA TYR A 45 -17.17 0.58 8.48
C TYR A 45 -17.39 -0.16 7.17
N GLY A 46 -16.31 -0.37 6.41
CA GLY A 46 -16.36 -0.86 5.03
C GLY A 46 -16.05 -2.34 4.86
N PHE A 47 -15.22 -2.95 5.70
CA PHE A 47 -14.54 -4.22 5.42
C PHE A 47 -15.07 -5.39 6.25
N ASN A 48 -15.41 -6.49 5.59
CA ASN A 48 -15.50 -7.81 6.23
C ASN A 48 -14.09 -8.40 6.47
N VAL A 49 -13.98 -9.55 7.15
CA VAL A 49 -12.66 -10.12 7.53
C VAL A 49 -11.77 -10.50 6.33
N THR A 50 -12.36 -10.87 5.20
CA THR A 50 -11.63 -11.22 3.97
C THR A 50 -11.15 -9.96 3.25
N GLU A 51 -12.06 -8.99 3.05
CA GLU A 51 -11.75 -7.67 2.50
C GLU A 51 -10.66 -6.95 3.32
N ALA A 52 -10.68 -7.10 4.65
CA ALA A 52 -9.68 -6.58 5.56
C ALA A 52 -8.29 -7.21 5.33
N ARG A 53 -8.21 -8.52 5.10
CA ARG A 53 -6.94 -9.19 4.76
C ARG A 53 -6.45 -8.73 3.38
N ASP A 54 -7.32 -8.75 2.39
CA ASP A 54 -6.99 -8.38 1.01
C ASP A 54 -6.51 -6.93 0.91
N ILE A 55 -7.14 -5.97 1.59
CA ILE A 55 -6.74 -4.56 1.51
C ILE A 55 -5.37 -4.29 2.15
N CYS A 56 -5.03 -4.97 3.26
CA CYS A 56 -3.67 -4.92 3.79
C CYS A 56 -2.66 -5.49 2.78
N THR A 57 -2.94 -6.69 2.24
CA THR A 57 -2.06 -7.38 1.29
C THR A 57 -1.83 -6.58 0.01
N ASN A 58 -2.88 -5.96 -0.54
CA ASN A 58 -2.79 -5.08 -1.72
C ASN A 58 -1.93 -3.82 -1.47
N LEU A 59 -1.76 -3.39 -0.22
CA LEU A 59 -0.88 -2.30 0.18
C LEU A 59 0.55 -2.76 0.55
N GLY A 60 0.87 -4.04 0.36
CA GLY A 60 2.17 -4.62 0.74
C GLY A 60 2.34 -4.79 2.25
N LEU A 61 1.23 -4.90 2.99
CA LEU A 61 1.17 -5.09 4.43
C LEU A 61 0.48 -6.42 4.76
N ASN A 62 0.63 -6.86 6.01
CA ASN A 62 -0.16 -7.98 6.51
C ASN A 62 -1.30 -7.47 7.38
N LEU A 63 -2.34 -8.28 7.54
CA LEU A 63 -3.33 -8.06 8.59
C LEU A 63 -2.61 -8.14 9.96
N ALA A 64 -2.83 -7.19 10.84
CA ALA A 64 -2.11 -7.12 12.11
C ALA A 64 -2.59 -8.22 13.07
N SER A 65 -1.69 -8.83 13.83
CA SER A 65 -2.04 -9.74 14.91
C SER A 65 -2.36 -9.00 16.20
N LYS A 66 -3.08 -9.65 17.12
CA LYS A 66 -3.38 -9.17 18.47
C LYS A 66 -2.15 -8.63 19.18
N ASP A 67 -1.03 -9.35 19.12
CA ASP A 67 0.20 -8.98 19.83
C ASP A 67 0.84 -7.72 19.23
N GLN A 68 0.78 -7.55 17.91
CA GLN A 68 1.26 -6.34 17.22
C GLN A 68 0.40 -5.12 17.58
N VAL A 69 -0.93 -5.26 17.62
CA VAL A 69 -1.83 -4.16 18.05
C VAL A 69 -1.70 -3.88 19.54
N THR A 70 -1.44 -4.89 20.37
CA THR A 70 -1.15 -4.71 21.81
C THR A 70 0.15 -3.92 22.03
N GLU A 71 1.21 -4.24 21.28
CA GLU A 71 2.47 -3.50 21.34
C GLU A 71 2.33 -2.07 20.79
N ALA A 72 1.52 -1.86 19.75
CA ALA A 72 1.19 -0.51 19.29
C ALA A 72 0.45 0.30 20.37
N LEU A 73 -0.52 -0.33 21.06
CA LEU A 73 -1.27 0.27 22.16
C LEU A 73 -0.35 0.68 23.32
N ASN A 74 0.58 -0.19 23.71
CA ASN A 74 1.60 0.11 24.72
C ASN A 74 2.46 1.34 24.35
N ARG A 75 2.60 1.64 23.06
CA ARG A 75 3.34 2.81 22.52
C ARG A 75 2.46 4.02 22.19
N GLY A 76 1.20 4.05 22.63
CA GLY A 76 0.32 5.22 22.47
C GLY A 76 -0.73 5.11 21.37
N PHE A 77 -0.90 3.96 20.71
CA PHE A 77 -1.96 3.77 19.70
C PHE A 77 -3.32 3.55 20.38
N GLU A 78 -4.18 4.57 20.37
CA GLU A 78 -5.59 4.45 20.78
C GLU A 78 -6.54 4.88 19.67
N THR A 79 -7.71 4.23 19.59
CA THR A 79 -8.77 4.55 18.63
C THR A 79 -10.15 4.43 19.30
N CYS A 80 -11.21 4.91 18.65
CA CYS A 80 -12.60 4.69 19.08
C CYS A 80 -13.39 3.87 18.05
N ARG A 81 -12.69 3.08 17.23
CA ARG A 81 -13.29 2.33 16.12
C ARG A 81 -12.84 0.88 16.14
N PHE A 82 -13.77 -0.01 15.82
CA PHE A 82 -13.51 -1.44 15.70
C PHE A 82 -12.70 -1.70 14.42
N GLY A 83 -11.60 -2.43 14.55
CA GLY A 83 -10.82 -2.90 13.40
C GLY A 83 -10.54 -4.39 13.47
N TRP A 84 -10.59 -5.06 12.32
CA TRP A 84 -10.21 -6.46 12.17
C TRP A 84 -8.70 -6.69 12.41
N ILE A 85 -8.39 -7.85 12.98
CA ILE A 85 -7.05 -8.43 13.15
C ILE A 85 -7.01 -9.88 12.63
N ASP A 86 -5.81 -10.45 12.50
CA ASP A 86 -5.58 -11.71 11.79
C ASP A 86 -6.24 -12.93 12.43
N GLU A 87 -6.53 -12.86 13.74
CA GLU A 87 -7.26 -13.86 14.52
C GLU A 87 -8.79 -13.88 14.29
N HIS A 88 -9.28 -13.22 13.24
CA HIS A 88 -10.69 -13.20 12.80
C HIS A 88 -11.71 -12.70 13.85
N TYR A 89 -11.29 -11.78 14.71
CA TYR A 89 -12.18 -10.95 15.54
C TYR A 89 -11.78 -9.47 15.44
N ALA A 90 -12.65 -8.57 15.88
CA ALA A 90 -12.38 -7.13 15.87
C ALA A 90 -11.87 -6.66 17.23
N VAL A 91 -11.09 -5.58 17.26
CA VAL A 91 -10.57 -4.98 18.50
C VAL A 91 -10.74 -3.46 18.52
N VAL A 92 -10.76 -2.89 19.74
CA VAL A 92 -10.66 -1.44 19.98
C VAL A 92 -9.53 -1.18 21.00
N PRO A 93 -8.38 -0.63 20.58
CA PRO A 93 -7.31 -0.26 21.50
C PRO A 93 -7.65 1.03 22.27
N ARG A 94 -7.77 0.93 23.59
CA ARG A 94 -8.12 2.03 24.51
C ARG A 94 -7.06 2.25 25.58
N ILE A 95 -6.42 3.41 25.59
CA ILE A 95 -5.53 3.83 26.69
C ILE A 95 -6.35 4.42 27.84
N LYS A 96 -7.34 5.26 27.51
CA LYS A 96 -8.23 5.91 28.48
C LYS A 96 -9.64 5.33 28.39
N ALA A 97 -10.23 5.01 29.54
CA ALA A 97 -11.63 4.61 29.64
C ALA A 97 -12.52 5.74 29.11
N LEU A 98 -13.49 5.39 28.27
CA LEU A 98 -14.45 6.34 27.71
C LEU A 98 -15.77 5.62 27.43
N ALA A 99 -16.88 6.09 27.99
CA ALA A 99 -18.17 5.40 27.92
C ALA A 99 -18.65 5.06 26.50
N ILE A 100 -18.35 5.94 25.53
CA ILE A 100 -18.72 5.77 24.11
C ILE A 100 -17.75 4.88 23.30
N CYS A 101 -16.59 4.48 23.86
CA CYS A 101 -15.56 3.71 23.14
C CYS A 101 -15.16 2.46 23.94
N GLY A 102 -15.35 1.26 23.39
CA GLY A 102 -14.91 0.02 24.05
C GLY A 102 -15.57 -0.25 25.41
N GLN A 103 -16.84 0.14 25.59
CA GLN A 103 -17.63 -0.10 26.81
C GLN A 103 -16.97 0.41 28.10
N ASN A 104 -16.30 1.56 28.06
CA ASN A 104 -15.55 2.14 29.18
C ASN A 104 -14.37 1.29 29.69
N GLN A 105 -13.92 0.29 28.92
CA GLN A 105 -12.76 -0.54 29.23
C GLN A 105 -11.47 0.09 28.69
N THR A 106 -10.32 -0.33 29.25
CA THR A 106 -8.97 -0.02 28.77
C THR A 106 -8.25 -1.28 28.34
N GLY A 107 -7.12 -1.13 27.66
CA GLY A 107 -6.42 -2.24 27.02
C GLY A 107 -6.93 -2.50 25.60
N LEU A 108 -6.64 -3.69 25.07
CA LEU A 108 -7.10 -4.12 23.77
C LEU A 108 -8.46 -4.81 23.91
N VAL A 109 -9.54 -4.04 23.81
CA VAL A 109 -10.92 -4.52 24.00
C VAL A 109 -11.30 -5.40 22.80
N SER A 110 -11.55 -6.69 23.05
CA SER A 110 -11.89 -7.65 21.99
C SER A 110 -13.40 -7.73 21.74
N TRP A 111 -13.76 -7.85 20.46
CA TRP A 111 -15.14 -7.91 19.99
C TRP A 111 -15.32 -9.05 19.00
N ARG A 112 -16.01 -10.11 19.43
CA ARG A 112 -16.40 -11.23 18.56
C ARG A 112 -17.66 -10.85 17.79
N ALA A 113 -17.57 -10.83 16.47
CA ALA A 113 -18.68 -10.59 15.56
C ALA A 113 -18.71 -11.68 14.48
N ALA A 114 -19.81 -11.73 13.72
CA ALA A 114 -19.87 -12.55 12.51
C ALA A 114 -18.89 -12.02 11.44
N LEU A 115 -18.35 -12.92 10.60
CA LEU A 115 -17.24 -12.63 9.69
C LEU A 115 -17.61 -11.70 8.52
N ASP A 116 -18.91 -11.62 8.22
CA ASP A 116 -19.54 -10.70 7.26
C ASP A 116 -19.73 -9.28 7.82
N LYS A 117 -19.59 -9.09 9.14
CA LYS A 117 -19.75 -7.78 9.77
C LYS A 117 -18.68 -6.82 9.24
N LYS A 118 -19.11 -5.61 8.87
CA LYS A 118 -18.18 -4.58 8.43
C LYS A 118 -17.57 -3.82 9.60
N PHE A 119 -16.26 -3.60 9.53
CA PHE A 119 -15.44 -2.80 10.43
C PHE A 119 -14.32 -2.08 9.66
N ASP A 120 -13.43 -1.40 10.37
CA ASP A 120 -12.14 -0.97 9.83
C ASP A 120 -11.14 -2.15 9.84
N VAL A 121 -9.88 -1.90 9.52
CA VAL A 121 -8.82 -2.92 9.62
C VAL A 121 -7.54 -2.35 10.24
N PHE A 122 -6.84 -3.16 11.02
CA PHE A 122 -5.47 -2.88 11.44
C PHE A 122 -4.48 -3.66 10.56
N CYS A 123 -3.58 -2.96 9.87
CA CYS A 123 -2.51 -3.56 9.08
C CYS A 123 -1.15 -3.37 9.77
N PHE A 124 -0.23 -4.31 9.54
CA PHE A 124 1.12 -4.32 10.11
C PHE A 124 2.20 -4.41 9.03
N ASN A 125 3.26 -3.60 9.18
CA ASN A 125 4.44 -3.62 8.32
C ASN A 125 5.53 -4.56 8.88
N GLN A 126 5.53 -5.80 8.40
CA GLN A 126 6.50 -6.83 8.80
C GLN A 126 7.97 -6.45 8.53
N SER A 127 8.24 -5.57 7.57
CA SER A 127 9.62 -5.21 7.20
C SER A 127 10.31 -4.26 8.18
N GLY A 128 9.58 -3.65 9.12
CA GLY A 128 10.09 -2.57 9.99
C GLY A 128 10.50 -1.28 9.26
N ARG A 129 10.60 -1.31 7.92
CA ARG A 129 10.89 -0.16 7.06
C ARG A 129 9.62 0.67 6.87
N ILE A 130 9.40 1.59 7.81
CA ILE A 130 8.34 2.61 7.78
C ILE A 130 8.48 3.55 6.54
N TYR A 131 9.65 3.55 5.88
CA TYR A 131 10.04 4.49 4.81
C TYR A 131 9.30 4.40 3.47
N LEU A 132 8.40 3.43 3.25
CA LEU A 132 7.85 3.16 1.89
C LEU A 132 6.37 3.49 1.68
N LEU A 133 5.52 3.52 2.72
CA LEU A 133 4.08 3.75 2.54
C LEU A 133 3.71 5.17 2.10
N PHE A 134 4.57 6.17 2.34
CA PHE A 134 4.34 7.58 2.00
C PHE A 134 5.26 8.14 0.90
N LYS A 135 6.09 7.29 0.26
CA LYS A 135 6.93 7.74 -0.87
C LYS A 135 6.15 7.94 -2.19
N SER A 136 4.85 7.66 -2.21
CA SER A 136 3.95 7.86 -3.35
C SER A 136 3.33 9.27 -3.43
N ALA A 137 3.45 10.11 -2.41
CA ALA A 137 2.84 11.45 -2.39
C ALA A 137 3.83 12.62 -2.58
N GLN A 138 5.09 12.48 -2.13
CA GLN A 138 6.13 13.50 -2.36
C GLN A 138 7.55 12.89 -2.29
N SER A 139 8.44 13.39 -3.16
CA SER A 139 9.91 13.12 -3.24
C SER A 139 10.42 11.69 -3.63
N ILE A 140 10.24 11.30 -4.90
CA ILE A 140 11.24 10.50 -5.64
C ILE A 140 11.51 11.08 -7.05
N LEU A 141 12.15 12.25 -7.13
CA LEU A 141 12.67 12.77 -8.41
C LEU A 141 14.09 13.35 -8.37
N TRP A 142 14.74 13.45 -7.20
CA TRP A 142 15.97 14.27 -7.07
C TRP A 142 17.26 13.49 -6.72
N GLU A 143 17.19 12.34 -6.06
CA GLU A 143 18.39 11.65 -5.53
C GLU A 143 19.17 10.80 -6.55
N ARG A 144 18.73 10.70 -7.81
CA ARG A 144 19.48 9.97 -8.86
C ARG A 144 20.43 10.84 -9.70
N PHE A 145 20.60 12.12 -9.37
CA PHE A 145 21.35 13.06 -10.21
C PHE A 145 22.78 13.40 -9.75
N VAL A 146 23.25 12.96 -8.56
CA VAL A 146 24.58 13.34 -8.06
C VAL A 146 25.39 12.14 -7.55
N THR A 147 26.08 11.46 -8.48
CA THR A 147 27.41 10.84 -8.26
C THR A 147 28.11 10.71 -9.61
N CYS A 148 28.51 11.83 -10.19
CA CYS A 148 29.55 11.87 -11.24
C CYS A 148 30.88 12.35 -10.62
N VAL A 149 32.00 11.89 -11.19
CA VAL A 149 33.38 12.37 -10.98
C VAL A 149 34.09 12.02 -9.66
N HIS A 150 34.58 10.77 -9.58
CA HIS A 150 35.92 10.34 -9.11
C HIS A 150 35.90 8.78 -9.13
N TYR A 151 36.94 8.03 -9.50
CA TYR A 151 38.37 8.31 -9.63
C TYR A 151 38.92 7.47 -10.80
N THR A 152 39.64 8.07 -11.74
CA THR A 152 40.34 7.33 -12.80
C THR A 152 41.58 6.63 -12.23
N LYS A 153 41.73 5.34 -12.55
CA LYS A 153 43.03 4.64 -12.70
C LYS A 153 43.92 4.51 -11.44
N LEU A 154 43.79 3.39 -10.72
CA LEU A 154 44.95 2.50 -10.44
C LEU A 154 44.54 1.06 -10.06
N MET A 155 45.47 0.14 -10.19
CA MET A 155 45.38 -1.29 -9.85
C MET A 155 46.58 -1.65 -8.93
N ILE A 156 46.75 -2.83 -8.34
CA ILE A 156 46.18 -4.18 -8.54
C ILE A 156 46.07 -4.87 -7.15
N VAL A 157 45.48 -6.07 -7.09
CA VAL A 157 45.72 -7.22 -6.14
C VAL A 157 44.66 -7.42 -5.04
N LYS A 158 44.11 -8.64 -4.74
CA LYS A 158 43.93 -9.90 -5.51
C LYS A 158 43.05 -10.90 -4.70
N SER A 159 41.91 -11.36 -5.27
CA SER A 159 41.16 -12.59 -4.90
C SER A 159 40.54 -12.71 -3.48
N ARG A 160 39.45 -13.45 -3.22
CA ARG A 160 38.57 -14.36 -3.99
C ARG A 160 37.19 -14.31 -3.30
N MET A 161 36.04 -14.14 -3.96
CA MET A 161 35.31 -15.20 -4.67
C MET A 161 34.30 -14.57 -5.66
N GLY A 162 34.28 -15.04 -6.91
CA GLY A 162 33.21 -14.82 -7.90
C GLY A 162 32.74 -16.17 -8.45
N PRO A 163 32.09 -16.28 -9.63
CA PRO A 163 31.72 -15.24 -10.61
C PRO A 163 30.17 -15.10 -10.73
N MET A 164 29.52 -14.04 -11.22
CA MET A 164 29.70 -13.23 -12.43
C MET A 164 29.60 -14.01 -13.75
N TYR A 165 28.41 -14.05 -14.35
CA TYR A 165 28.31 -14.06 -15.81
C TYR A 165 27.43 -12.92 -16.32
N LEU A 166 28.11 -11.97 -16.94
CA LEU A 166 27.53 -10.87 -17.69
C LEU A 166 27.01 -11.41 -19.02
N SER A 167 25.83 -10.98 -19.43
CA SER A 167 25.42 -11.00 -20.84
C SER A 167 24.54 -9.78 -21.12
N CYS A 168 25.19 -8.62 -21.16
CA CYS A 168 24.63 -7.47 -21.85
C CYS A 168 24.72 -7.74 -23.36
N VAL A 169 23.68 -8.36 -23.93
CA VAL A 169 23.55 -8.47 -25.37
C VAL A 169 23.14 -7.10 -25.90
N ILE A 170 24.07 -6.44 -26.58
CA ILE A 170 23.77 -5.20 -27.31
C ILE A 170 22.97 -5.58 -28.55
N VAL A 171 21.66 -5.31 -28.54
CA VAL A 171 20.83 -5.33 -29.75
C VAL A 171 20.53 -3.87 -30.13
N PRO A 172 20.87 -3.41 -31.35
CA PRO A 172 20.54 -2.06 -31.80
C PRO A 172 19.05 -2.01 -32.21
N GLY A 173 18.16 -1.87 -31.22
CA GLY A 173 16.72 -1.81 -31.45
C GLY A 173 15.97 -1.33 -30.21
N LYS A 174 15.25 -0.22 -30.31
CA LYS A 174 14.53 0.39 -29.19
C LYS A 174 13.35 -0.49 -28.77
N VAL A 175 13.42 -1.14 -27.61
CA VAL A 175 12.24 -1.66 -26.91
C VAL A 175 11.80 -0.61 -25.88
N VAL A 176 10.73 0.11 -26.19
CA VAL A 176 10.12 1.06 -25.25
C VAL A 176 9.12 0.30 -24.39
N LEU A 177 9.47 0.08 -23.12
CA LEU A 177 8.55 -0.48 -22.12
C LEU A 177 7.57 0.60 -21.67
N ILE A 178 6.33 0.50 -22.15
CA ILE A 178 5.27 1.48 -21.89
C ILE A 178 4.44 1.04 -20.68
N THR A 179 4.70 1.64 -19.53
CA THR A 179 3.99 1.36 -18.27
C THR A 179 2.80 2.28 -17.99
N SER A 180 2.48 3.20 -18.91
CA SER A 180 1.41 4.19 -18.76
C SER A 180 0.32 4.01 -19.80
N ALA A 181 -0.94 3.93 -19.37
CA ALA A 181 -2.10 3.82 -20.24
C ALA A 181 -2.20 4.97 -21.26
N CYS A 182 -1.83 6.20 -20.88
CA CYS A 182 -1.75 7.33 -21.81
C CYS A 182 -0.74 7.10 -22.93
N ALA A 183 0.41 6.49 -22.62
CA ALA A 183 1.44 6.23 -23.62
C ALA A 183 1.09 5.02 -24.52
N VAL A 184 0.33 4.04 -24.03
CA VAL A 184 -0.27 2.99 -24.88
C VAL A 184 -1.28 3.61 -25.86
N LEU A 185 -2.12 4.54 -25.38
CA LEU A 185 -3.09 5.25 -26.21
C LEU A 185 -2.40 6.10 -27.30
N LEU A 186 -1.34 6.83 -26.95
CA LEU A 186 -0.56 7.62 -27.89
C LEU A 186 0.13 6.75 -28.96
N VAL A 187 0.66 5.58 -28.59
CA VAL A 187 1.24 4.64 -29.56
C VAL A 187 0.16 4.00 -30.44
N ALA A 188 -1.01 3.66 -29.89
CA ALA A 188 -2.14 3.18 -30.68
C ALA A 188 -2.61 4.23 -31.71
N ILE A 189 -2.71 5.51 -31.31
CA ILE A 189 -3.04 6.62 -32.22
C ILE A 189 -1.94 6.78 -33.30
N ALA A 190 -0.66 6.71 -32.93
CA ALA A 190 0.44 6.82 -33.88
C ALA A 190 0.47 5.66 -34.90
N VAL A 191 0.24 4.43 -34.44
CA VAL A 191 0.14 3.25 -35.32
C VAL A 191 -1.09 3.34 -36.24
N LEU A 192 -2.24 3.79 -35.74
CA LEU A 192 -3.45 3.99 -36.55
C LEU A 192 -3.30 5.13 -37.56
N ALA A 193 -2.53 6.18 -37.24
CA ALA A 193 -2.17 7.23 -38.19
C ALA A 193 -1.21 6.72 -39.28
N TYR A 194 -0.26 5.85 -38.92
CA TYR A 194 0.70 5.24 -39.84
C TYR A 194 0.05 4.20 -40.78
N MET A 195 -0.92 3.42 -40.27
CA MET A 195 -1.69 2.43 -41.03
C MET A 195 -2.81 3.02 -41.90
N LYS A 196 -2.93 4.35 -41.97
CA LYS A 196 -3.91 5.06 -42.80
C LYS A 196 -3.25 5.84 -43.96
N VAL A 197 -2.02 5.44 -44.30
CA VAL A 197 -1.24 5.80 -45.49
C VAL A 197 -1.21 4.59 -46.43
#